data_AF-A0A8J7YMZ6-F1
#
_entry.id   AF-A0A8J7YMZ6-F1
#
_cell.length_a   1.000
_cell.length_b   1.000
_cell.length_c   1.000
_cell.angle_alpha   90.00
_cell.angle_beta   90.00
_cell.angle_gamma   90.00
#
_symmetry.space_group_name_H-M   'P 1'
#
loop_
_entity.id
_entity.type
_entity.pdbx_description
1 polymer ?
#
loop_
_entity_poly.entity_id
_entity_poly.type
_entity_poly.pdbx_seq_one_letter_code
_entity_poly.pdbx_strand_id
1 'polypeptide(L)'
;MKAKDLENDPRLARILRTKSALFGMEEAALVIIAVFLLLLNGFSLRPPLFPIYNVVLIFFFFLLVMSVERIFFFRLSMRYGRRKGVMYLIARRVMRYSVAILVLSIVASALLFAVNFMPVFNQQGTVSGPVGTASFQSGNFLALYSVGSVTVSNPTGSNLTFVIVTQGDYLASGATPQAANESLLIYSNLAGGNDFVPAGGSTTVNIVTLPDAVYYIVVFSGSGNVQAHYILQMKASPSIFDAFLLSCGMIPVSAYLAVVSKANMSFLRSETIFK
;
A
#
# COMPACT_ATOMS: atom_id res chain seq x y z
N MET A 1 35.74 26.06 3.36
CA MET A 1 36.66 25.13 2.65
C MET A 1 35.93 24.53 1.46
N LYS A 2 36.44 24.79 0.24
CA LYS A 2 35.89 24.26 -1.02
C LYS A 2 36.22 22.76 -1.12
N ALA A 3 35.47 22.02 -1.94
CA ALA A 3 35.60 20.58 -2.17
C ALA A 3 37.03 20.07 -2.49
N LYS A 4 37.96 20.97 -2.86
CA LYS A 4 39.38 20.70 -3.09
C LYS A 4 40.16 20.14 -1.88
N ASP A 5 39.71 20.40 -0.64
CA ASP A 5 40.43 19.89 0.55
C ASP A 5 40.09 18.42 0.91
N LEU A 6 39.09 17.82 0.25
CA LEU A 6 38.75 16.39 0.38
C LEU A 6 39.67 15.48 -0.47
N GLU A 7 40.52 16.06 -1.32
CA GLU A 7 41.12 15.38 -2.48
C GLU A 7 42.49 14.74 -2.22
N ASN A 8 43.07 14.89 -1.02
CA ASN A 8 44.44 14.43 -0.76
C ASN A 8 44.60 12.93 -0.45
N ASP A 9 43.51 12.16 -0.27
CA ASP A 9 43.60 10.70 -0.15
C ASP A 9 42.90 10.01 -1.34
N PRO A 10 43.67 9.41 -2.27
CA PRO A 10 43.12 8.81 -3.48
C PRO A 10 42.18 7.64 -3.18
N ARG A 11 42.32 6.97 -2.02
CA ARG A 11 41.43 5.87 -1.62
C ARG A 11 40.06 6.39 -1.21
N LEU A 12 40.02 7.47 -0.42
CA LEU A 12 38.77 8.09 0.02
C LEU A 12 38.01 8.70 -1.16
N ALA A 13 38.72 9.35 -2.09
CA ALA A 13 38.12 9.90 -3.31
C ALA A 13 37.48 8.81 -4.17
N ARG A 14 38.14 7.65 -4.32
CA ARG A 14 37.58 6.50 -5.05
C ARG A 14 36.31 5.98 -4.38
N ILE A 15 36.31 5.83 -3.06
CA ILE A 15 35.14 5.39 -2.29
C ILE A 15 33.96 6.35 -2.48
N LEU A 16 34.18 7.65 -2.39
CA LEU A 16 33.11 8.65 -2.57
C LEU A 16 32.55 8.67 -4.00
N ARG A 17 33.40 8.47 -5.01
CA ARG A 17 32.96 8.35 -6.41
C ARG A 17 32.16 7.08 -6.64
N THR A 18 32.64 5.93 -6.16
CA THR A 18 31.91 4.66 -6.24
C THR A 18 30.56 4.75 -5.53
N LYS A 19 30.52 5.34 -4.33
CA LYS A 19 29.29 5.61 -3.60
C LYS A 19 28.30 6.43 -4.44
N SER A 20 28.76 7.54 -5.04
CA SER A 20 27.89 8.40 -5.85
C SER A 20 27.39 7.73 -7.12
N ALA A 21 28.25 6.94 -7.78
CA ALA A 21 27.88 6.21 -8.98
C ALA A 21 26.84 5.11 -8.66
N LEU A 22 27.03 4.41 -7.54
CA LEU A 22 26.14 3.34 -7.13
C LEU A 22 24.76 3.87 -6.77
N PHE A 23 24.66 4.91 -5.92
CA PHE A 23 23.37 5.54 -5.63
C PHE A 23 22.72 6.15 -6.89
N GLY A 24 23.50 6.71 -7.81
CA GLY A 24 22.98 7.21 -9.09
C GLY A 24 22.42 6.09 -9.98
N MET A 25 23.07 4.92 -10.01
CA MET A 25 22.56 3.75 -10.73
C MET A 25 21.29 3.19 -10.09
N GLU A 26 21.21 3.14 -8.76
CA GLU A 26 20.02 2.68 -8.05
C GLU A 26 18.83 3.63 -8.23
N GLU A 27 19.06 4.95 -8.16
CA GLU A 27 18.04 5.96 -8.46
C GLU A 27 17.53 5.82 -9.90
N ALA A 28 18.43 5.64 -10.87
CA ALA A 28 18.05 5.39 -12.25
C ALA A 28 17.28 4.07 -12.42
N ALA A 29 17.73 2.99 -11.77
CA ALA A 29 17.05 1.71 -11.78
C ALA A 29 15.64 1.80 -11.19
N LEU A 30 15.46 2.56 -10.10
CA LEU A 30 14.17 2.80 -9.48
C LEU A 30 13.21 3.49 -10.46
N VAL A 31 13.68 4.52 -11.16
CA VAL A 31 12.86 5.23 -12.18
C VAL A 31 12.49 4.27 -13.33
N ILE A 32 13.44 3.49 -13.83
CA ILE A 32 13.19 2.53 -14.91
C ILE A 32 12.17 1.48 -14.47
N ILE A 33 12.34 0.90 -13.27
CA ILE A 33 11.42 -0.10 -12.73
C ILE A 33 10.04 0.51 -12.51
N ALA A 34 9.95 1.74 -11.98
CA ALA A 34 8.67 2.43 -11.83
C ALA A 34 7.96 2.59 -13.19
N VAL A 35 8.67 3.06 -14.22
CA VAL A 35 8.12 3.18 -15.58
C VAL A 35 7.71 1.82 -16.14
N PHE A 36 8.53 0.78 -15.95
CA PHE A 36 8.25 -0.56 -16.45
C PHE A 36 7.03 -1.19 -15.77
N LEU A 37 6.86 -1.00 -14.46
CA LEU A 37 5.68 -1.46 -13.71
C LEU A 37 4.41 -0.73 -14.12
N LEU A 38 4.51 0.56 -14.45
CA LEU A 38 3.40 1.32 -15.02
C LEU A 38 2.99 0.74 -16.37
N LEU A 39 3.94 0.31 -17.20
CA LEU A 39 3.66 -0.30 -18.51
C LEU A 39 3.06 -1.71 -18.40
N LEU A 40 3.60 -2.56 -17.52
CA LEU A 40 3.19 -3.97 -17.40
C LEU A 40 1.82 -4.19 -16.75
N ASN A 41 1.44 -3.39 -15.77
CA ASN A 41 0.13 -3.53 -15.10
C ASN A 41 -1.02 -2.91 -15.91
N GLY A 42 -0.79 -2.56 -17.17
CA GLY A 42 -1.81 -1.99 -18.05
C GLY A 42 -2.18 -0.57 -17.62
N PHE A 43 -1.32 0.40 -17.96
CA PHE A 43 -1.69 1.81 -17.89
C PHE A 43 -2.88 2.07 -18.81
N SER A 44 -4.10 2.00 -18.26
CA SER A 44 -5.29 2.48 -18.93
C SER A 44 -5.53 3.91 -18.48
N LEU A 45 -5.69 4.83 -19.43
CA LEU A 45 -6.10 6.21 -19.13
C LEU A 45 -7.59 6.31 -18.79
N ARG A 46 -8.36 5.23 -19.00
CA ARG A 46 -9.79 5.14 -18.71
C ARG A 46 -10.18 3.70 -18.32
N PRO A 47 -10.43 3.41 -17.03
CA PRO A 47 -10.15 4.25 -15.86
C PRO A 47 -8.63 4.36 -15.59
N PRO A 48 -8.14 5.46 -14.97
CA PRO A 48 -6.72 5.65 -14.65
C PRO A 48 -6.23 4.59 -13.66
N LEU A 49 -5.70 3.48 -14.18
CA LEU A 49 -5.19 2.38 -13.38
C LEU A 49 -3.69 2.60 -13.14
N PHE A 50 -3.38 3.22 -12.01
CA PHE A 50 -2.01 3.36 -11.55
C PHE A 50 -1.76 2.30 -10.46
N PRO A 51 -0.93 1.26 -10.71
CA PRO A 51 -0.53 0.28 -9.71
C PRO A 51 0.45 0.89 -8.69
N ILE A 52 0.07 2.02 -8.07
CA ILE A 52 0.88 2.77 -7.10
C ILE A 52 1.35 1.83 -5.97
N TYR A 53 0.55 0.82 -5.62
CA TYR A 53 0.93 -0.25 -4.71
C TYR A 53 2.30 -0.89 -5.04
N ASN A 54 2.45 -1.49 -6.22
CA ASN A 54 3.67 -2.23 -6.60
C ASN A 54 4.88 -1.28 -6.62
N VAL A 55 4.66 -0.06 -7.09
CA VAL A 55 5.67 0.98 -7.14
C VAL A 55 6.11 1.40 -5.73
N VAL A 56 5.16 1.59 -4.80
CA VAL A 56 5.43 1.98 -3.42
C VAL A 56 6.16 0.88 -2.65
N LEU A 57 5.77 -0.39 -2.82
CA LEU A 57 6.45 -1.51 -2.15
C LEU A 57 7.90 -1.62 -2.62
N ILE A 58 8.13 -1.54 -3.94
CA ILE A 58 9.46 -1.55 -4.52
C ILE A 58 10.27 -0.33 -4.07
N PHE A 59 9.65 0.85 -3.99
CA PHE A 59 10.30 2.04 -3.46
C PHE A 59 10.77 1.85 -2.02
N PHE A 60 9.92 1.29 -1.13
CA PHE A 60 10.32 0.99 0.24
C PHE A 60 11.42 -0.07 0.33
N PHE A 61 11.37 -1.08 -0.53
CA PHE A 61 12.42 -2.10 -0.62
C PHE A 61 13.76 -1.49 -1.04
N PHE A 62 13.79 -0.68 -2.10
CA PHE A 62 15.00 0.02 -2.55
C PHE A 62 15.54 0.98 -1.49
N LEU A 63 14.66 1.73 -0.82
CA LEU A 63 15.10 2.60 0.28
C LEU A 63 15.72 1.82 1.44
N LEU A 64 15.22 0.61 1.73
CA LEU A 64 15.81 -0.28 2.74
C LEU A 64 17.20 -0.75 2.31
N VAL A 65 17.36 -1.21 1.07
CA VAL A 65 18.66 -1.62 0.51
C VAL A 65 19.65 -0.44 0.54
N MET A 66 19.26 0.72 0.02
CA MET A 66 20.04 1.96 0.06
C MET A 66 20.45 2.34 1.50
N SER A 67 19.57 2.13 2.47
CA SER A 67 19.85 2.42 3.88
C SER A 67 20.93 1.48 4.45
N VAL A 68 20.90 0.20 4.10
CA VAL A 68 21.91 -0.79 4.52
C VAL A 68 23.26 -0.49 3.85
N GLU A 69 23.28 -0.24 2.56
CA GLU A 69 24.53 0.09 1.84
C GLU A 69 25.16 1.39 2.35
N ARG A 70 24.33 2.35 2.74
CA ARG A 70 24.79 3.59 3.35
C ARG A 70 25.55 3.34 4.66
N ILE A 71 25.22 2.30 5.44
CA ILE A 71 26.01 1.88 6.61
C ILE A 71 27.40 1.41 6.16
N PHE A 72 27.46 0.56 5.14
CA PHE A 72 28.72 0.04 4.63
C PHE A 72 29.65 1.16 4.14
N PHE A 73 29.14 2.05 3.27
CA PHE A 73 29.91 3.18 2.78
C PHE A 73 30.28 4.18 3.87
N PHE A 74 29.43 4.36 4.88
CA PHE A 74 29.76 5.22 6.02
C PHE A 74 30.93 4.66 6.83
N ARG A 75 30.90 3.37 7.18
CA ARG A 75 32.01 2.71 7.88
C ARG A 75 33.30 2.75 7.07
N LEU A 76 33.22 2.49 5.76
CA LEU A 76 34.37 2.57 4.86
C LEU A 76 34.94 3.99 4.81
N SER A 77 34.08 5.00 4.64
CA SER A 77 34.49 6.42 4.60
C SER A 77 35.13 6.88 5.92
N MET A 78 34.62 6.40 7.06
CA MET A 78 35.21 6.69 8.37
C MET A 78 36.56 6.01 8.56
N ARG A 79 36.74 4.78 8.08
CA ARG A 79 38.01 4.05 8.18
C ARG A 79 39.13 4.67 7.35
N TYR A 80 38.80 5.22 6.18
CA TYR A 80 39.80 5.82 5.27
C TYR A 80 39.91 7.35 5.37
N GLY A 81 39.06 8.01 6.17
CA GLY A 81 39.29 9.40 6.52
C GLY A 81 40.60 9.54 7.30
N ARG A 82 41.51 10.43 6.90
CA ARG A 82 42.71 10.75 7.72
C ARG A 82 42.59 12.07 8.48
N ARG A 83 41.77 13.00 7.97
CA ARG A 83 41.57 14.33 8.57
C ARG A 83 40.28 14.35 9.40
N LYS A 84 40.40 14.73 10.68
CA LYS A 84 39.27 14.85 11.62
C LYS A 84 38.16 15.76 11.10
N GLY A 85 38.52 16.88 10.45
CA GLY A 85 37.55 17.80 9.83
C GLY A 85 36.76 17.18 8.67
N VAL A 86 37.38 16.31 7.87
CA VAL A 86 36.71 15.60 6.76
C VAL A 86 35.76 14.53 7.31
N MET A 87 36.21 13.76 8.31
CA MET A 87 35.37 12.79 9.00
C MET A 87 34.14 13.46 9.64
N TYR A 88 34.31 14.64 10.25
CA TYR A 88 33.22 15.40 10.85
C TYR A 88 32.19 15.82 9.81
N LEU A 89 32.63 16.31 8.63
CA LEU A 89 31.72 16.67 7.54
C LEU A 89 30.97 15.46 6.98
N ILE A 90 31.64 14.32 6.84
CA ILE A 90 31.02 13.06 6.39
C ILE A 90 29.96 12.61 7.40
N ALA A 91 30.29 12.61 8.71
CA ALA A 91 29.33 12.29 9.77
C ALA A 91 28.14 13.25 9.77
N ARG A 92 28.38 14.55 9.68
CA ARG A 92 27.29 15.53 9.68
C ARG A 92 26.35 15.34 8.51
N ARG A 93 26.89 15.06 7.32
CA ARG A 93 26.07 14.77 6.13
C ARG A 93 25.25 13.50 6.34
N VAL A 94 25.89 12.41 6.77
CA VAL A 94 25.18 11.13 7.00
C VAL A 94 24.09 11.27 8.05
N MET A 95 24.37 11.93 9.19
CA MET A 95 23.36 12.16 10.22
C MET A 95 22.13 12.89 9.67
N ARG A 96 22.31 13.99 8.92
CA ARG A 96 21.19 14.76 8.37
C ARG A 96 20.27 13.91 7.50
N TYR A 97 20.86 13.12 6.62
CA TYR A 97 20.06 12.25 5.76
C TYR A 97 19.43 11.09 6.53
N SER A 98 20.15 10.46 7.46
CA SER A 98 19.61 9.35 8.25
C SER A 98 18.45 9.79 9.13
N VAL A 99 18.52 11.00 9.70
CA VAL A 99 17.39 11.61 10.43
C VAL A 99 16.23 11.91 9.49
N ALA A 100 16.47 12.44 8.30
CA ALA A 100 15.40 12.70 7.33
C ALA A 100 14.68 11.40 6.91
N ILE A 101 15.44 10.34 6.60
CA ILE A 101 14.89 9.02 6.25
C ILE A 101 14.15 8.43 7.45
N LEU A 102 14.67 8.57 8.67
CA LEU A 102 14.01 8.10 9.89
C LEU A 102 12.64 8.78 10.08
N VAL A 103 12.59 10.10 9.97
CA VAL A 103 11.33 10.85 10.10
C VAL A 103 10.35 10.43 9.01
N LEU A 104 10.80 10.33 7.77
CA LEU A 104 9.98 9.85 6.65
C LEU A 104 9.44 8.43 6.89
N SER A 105 10.28 7.53 7.41
CA SER A 105 9.90 6.14 7.71
C SER A 105 8.85 6.08 8.82
N ILE A 106 9.00 6.87 9.89
CA ILE A 106 8.03 6.93 10.98
C ILE A 106 6.69 7.45 10.47
N VAL A 107 6.69 8.55 9.70
CA VAL A 107 5.46 9.12 9.13
C VAL A 107 4.79 8.12 8.18
N ALA A 108 5.57 7.47 7.31
CA ALA A 108 5.06 6.43 6.41
C ALA A 108 4.47 5.24 7.18
N SER A 109 5.18 4.70 8.16
CA SER A 109 4.68 3.61 9.02
C SER A 109 3.41 4.00 9.75
N ALA A 110 3.34 5.23 10.29
CA ALA A 110 2.14 5.71 10.98
C ALA A 110 0.93 5.82 10.05
N LEU A 111 1.13 6.31 8.81
CA LEU A 111 0.08 6.37 7.80
C LEU A 111 -0.38 4.97 7.39
N LEU A 112 0.54 4.05 7.10
CA LEU A 112 0.21 2.68 6.71
C LEU A 112 -0.44 1.91 7.86
N PHE A 113 -0.01 2.14 9.10
CA PHE A 113 -0.65 1.58 10.29
C PHE A 113 -2.08 2.11 10.44
N ALA A 114 -2.28 3.42 10.31
CA ALA A 114 -3.62 4.01 10.37
C ALA A 114 -4.57 3.39 9.34
N VAL A 115 -4.10 3.13 8.11
CA VAL A 115 -4.92 2.47 7.08
C VAL A 115 -5.23 1.01 7.41
N ASN A 116 -4.29 0.26 8.01
CA ASN A 116 -4.52 -1.14 8.40
C ASN A 116 -5.45 -1.30 9.61
N PHE A 117 -5.40 -0.35 10.56
CA PHE A 117 -6.05 -0.48 11.87
C PHE A 117 -7.23 0.48 12.09
N MET A 118 -7.49 1.42 11.16
CA MET A 118 -8.77 2.10 11.16
C MET A 118 -9.87 1.06 10.97
N PRO A 119 -11.00 1.18 11.68
CA PRO A 119 -12.15 0.34 11.42
C PRO A 119 -12.52 0.54 9.95
N VAL A 120 -12.22 -0.48 9.17
CA VAL A 120 -12.87 -0.86 7.93
C VAL A 120 -14.10 -0.01 7.69
N PHE A 121 -14.07 0.83 6.66
CA PHE A 121 -15.21 1.65 6.31
C PHE A 121 -16.39 0.72 5.99
N ASN A 122 -17.39 0.74 6.87
CA ASN A 122 -18.65 0.09 6.60
C ASN A 122 -19.44 1.00 5.67
N GLN A 123 -19.49 0.66 4.39
CA GLN A 123 -20.44 1.29 3.49
C GLN A 123 -21.79 0.61 3.69
N GLN A 124 -22.77 1.38 4.09
CA GLN A 124 -24.12 0.90 4.30
C GLN A 124 -25.08 1.56 3.32
N GLY A 125 -26.10 0.82 2.91
CA GLY A 125 -27.14 1.33 2.04
C GLY A 125 -28.43 0.53 2.18
N THR A 126 -29.47 1.04 1.54
CA THR A 126 -30.79 0.43 1.52
C THR A 126 -31.18 0.19 0.07
N VAL A 127 -31.83 -0.95 -0.15
CA VAL A 127 -32.32 -1.34 -1.47
C VAL A 127 -33.79 -1.67 -1.33
N SER A 128 -34.62 -1.12 -2.22
CA SER A 128 -36.06 -1.33 -2.21
C SER A 128 -36.61 -1.42 -3.62
N GLY A 129 -37.60 -2.29 -3.85
CA GLY A 129 -38.27 -2.46 -5.13
C GLY A 129 -38.71 -3.90 -5.39
N PRO A 130 -39.32 -4.19 -6.55
CA PRO A 130 -39.69 -5.56 -6.93
C PRO A 130 -38.47 -6.49 -7.02
N VAL A 131 -37.39 -5.94 -7.59
CA VAL A 131 -36.02 -6.48 -7.48
C VAL A 131 -35.15 -5.32 -7.05
N GLY A 132 -34.49 -5.48 -5.92
CA GLY A 132 -33.58 -4.50 -5.39
C GLY A 132 -32.19 -4.64 -6.00
N THR A 133 -31.62 -3.56 -6.52
CA THR A 133 -30.22 -3.56 -7.01
C THR A 133 -29.39 -2.45 -6.38
N ALA A 134 -28.19 -2.78 -5.90
CA ALA A 134 -27.17 -1.82 -5.50
C ALA A 134 -25.82 -2.16 -6.11
N SER A 135 -25.08 -1.16 -6.59
CA SER A 135 -23.72 -1.34 -7.10
C SER A 135 -22.69 -0.91 -6.06
N PHE A 136 -21.58 -1.64 -5.98
CA PHE A 136 -20.41 -1.26 -5.20
C PHE A 136 -19.13 -1.57 -5.96
N GLN A 137 -18.07 -0.82 -5.67
CA GLN A 137 -16.74 -1.08 -6.20
C GLN A 137 -16.00 -2.00 -5.24
N SER A 138 -15.37 -3.05 -5.75
CA SER A 138 -14.66 -4.01 -4.92
C SER A 138 -13.44 -3.42 -4.23
N GLY A 139 -12.87 -2.35 -4.76
CA GLY A 139 -11.73 -1.67 -4.17
C GLY A 139 -11.56 -0.27 -4.74
N ASN A 140 -10.59 0.46 -4.21
CA ASN A 140 -10.23 1.78 -4.71
C ASN A 140 -9.22 1.68 -5.86
N PHE A 141 -9.11 2.73 -6.69
CA PHE A 141 -8.07 2.87 -7.73
C PHE A 141 -6.64 2.78 -7.17
N LEU A 142 -6.46 3.04 -5.87
CA LEU A 142 -5.18 2.91 -5.15
C LEU A 142 -4.94 1.51 -4.56
N ALA A 143 -5.87 0.56 -4.73
CA ALA A 143 -5.86 -0.78 -4.14
C ALA A 143 -5.65 -0.79 -2.61
N LEU A 144 -6.08 0.27 -1.91
CA LEU A 144 -5.87 0.40 -0.47
C LEU A 144 -6.87 -0.42 0.37
N TYR A 145 -8.02 -0.75 -0.18
CA TYR A 145 -8.99 -1.59 0.48
C TYR A 145 -9.68 -2.47 -0.56
N SER A 146 -10.14 -3.62 -0.12
CA SER A 146 -11.00 -4.52 -0.88
C SER A 146 -12.24 -4.88 -0.07
N VAL A 147 -13.41 -4.98 -0.68
CA VAL A 147 -14.61 -5.50 0.00
C VAL A 147 -14.38 -6.99 0.30
N GLY A 148 -14.41 -7.33 1.59
CA GLY A 148 -14.10 -8.68 2.09
C GLY A 148 -15.33 -9.46 2.52
N SER A 149 -16.40 -8.79 2.94
CA SER A 149 -17.67 -9.40 3.30
C SER A 149 -18.83 -8.46 3.06
N VAL A 150 -19.99 -9.04 2.73
CA VAL A 150 -21.25 -8.32 2.60
C VAL A 150 -22.22 -8.91 3.59
N THR A 151 -22.77 -8.07 4.47
CA THR A 151 -23.87 -8.44 5.36
C THR A 151 -25.14 -7.85 4.79
N VAL A 152 -26.14 -8.69 4.51
CA VAL A 152 -27.47 -8.28 4.08
C VAL A 152 -28.45 -8.58 5.20
N SER A 153 -29.19 -7.57 5.65
CA SER A 153 -30.26 -7.71 6.64
C SER A 153 -31.62 -7.42 6.02
N ASN A 154 -32.59 -8.22 6.44
CA ASN A 154 -33.95 -8.20 5.96
C ASN A 154 -34.88 -7.61 7.02
N PRO A 155 -35.25 -6.32 6.92
CA PRO A 155 -36.22 -5.71 7.83
C PRO A 155 -37.66 -6.18 7.57
N THR A 156 -37.93 -6.89 6.47
CA THR A 156 -39.28 -7.28 6.06
C THR A 156 -39.67 -8.69 6.50
N GLY A 157 -40.99 -8.96 6.53
CA GLY A 157 -41.57 -10.23 6.97
C GLY A 157 -41.52 -11.37 5.93
N SER A 158 -40.97 -11.14 4.74
CA SER A 158 -40.84 -12.13 3.67
C SER A 158 -39.39 -12.58 3.52
N ASN A 159 -39.17 -13.84 3.18
CA ASN A 159 -37.83 -14.38 2.93
C ASN A 159 -37.20 -13.75 1.68
N LEU A 160 -35.92 -13.40 1.77
CA LEU A 160 -35.17 -12.79 0.67
C LEU A 160 -34.04 -13.71 0.21
N THR A 161 -33.77 -13.67 -1.09
CA THR A 161 -32.53 -14.22 -1.66
C THR A 161 -31.72 -13.06 -2.19
N PHE A 162 -30.44 -13.01 -1.84
CA PHE A 162 -29.52 -12.05 -2.45
C PHE A 162 -28.42 -12.75 -3.23
N VAL A 163 -27.94 -12.04 -4.23
CA VAL A 163 -26.93 -12.49 -5.18
C VAL A 163 -25.95 -11.35 -5.43
N ILE A 164 -24.66 -11.65 -5.37
CA ILE A 164 -23.56 -10.74 -5.71
C ILE A 164 -22.95 -11.21 -7.03
N VAL A 165 -22.94 -10.34 -8.02
CA VAL A 165 -22.43 -10.62 -9.37
C VAL A 165 -21.55 -9.49 -9.87
N THR A 166 -20.64 -9.80 -10.79
CA THR A 166 -19.84 -8.76 -11.46
C THR A 166 -20.71 -7.95 -12.40
N GLN A 167 -20.28 -6.73 -12.77
CA GLN A 167 -20.96 -5.92 -13.77
C GLN A 167 -21.12 -6.65 -15.11
N GLY A 168 -20.11 -7.42 -15.54
CA GLY A 168 -20.16 -8.18 -16.78
C GLY A 168 -21.28 -9.23 -16.76
N ASP A 169 -21.35 -10.01 -15.69
CA ASP A 169 -22.36 -11.07 -15.52
C ASP A 169 -23.77 -10.48 -15.34
N TYR A 170 -23.87 -9.37 -14.62
CA TYR A 170 -25.13 -8.65 -14.45
C TYR A 170 -25.69 -8.17 -15.80
N LEU A 171 -24.85 -7.56 -16.64
CA LEU A 171 -25.25 -7.11 -17.98
C LEU A 171 -25.56 -8.30 -18.91
N ALA A 172 -24.81 -9.40 -18.80
CA ALA A 172 -25.03 -10.61 -19.58
C ALA A 172 -26.36 -11.31 -19.23
N SER A 173 -26.84 -11.17 -18.00
CA SER A 173 -28.13 -11.74 -17.55
C SER A 173 -29.37 -11.01 -18.10
N GLY A 174 -29.19 -9.94 -18.87
CA GLY A 174 -30.30 -9.25 -19.56
C GLY A 174 -31.15 -8.33 -18.68
N ALA A 175 -30.71 -7.99 -17.45
CA ALA A 175 -31.25 -6.93 -16.61
C ALA A 175 -32.79 -6.93 -16.39
N THR A 176 -33.47 -8.08 -16.51
CA THR A 176 -34.93 -8.18 -16.33
C THR A 176 -35.32 -8.98 -15.08
N PRO A 177 -36.36 -8.58 -14.33
CA PRO A 177 -36.54 -8.96 -12.92
C PRO A 177 -36.96 -10.41 -12.62
N GLN A 178 -37.27 -11.22 -13.64
CA GLN A 178 -37.92 -12.53 -13.43
C GLN A 178 -37.22 -13.69 -14.16
N ALA A 179 -36.72 -13.49 -15.39
CA ALA A 179 -35.95 -14.51 -16.11
C ALA A 179 -34.47 -14.54 -15.70
N ALA A 180 -33.94 -13.44 -15.18
CA ALA A 180 -32.53 -13.34 -14.77
C ALA A 180 -32.22 -14.12 -13.48
N ASN A 181 -33.22 -14.57 -12.72
CA ASN A 181 -33.06 -15.13 -11.38
C ASN A 181 -32.24 -16.43 -11.37
N GLU A 182 -32.48 -17.34 -12.31
CA GLU A 182 -31.72 -18.61 -12.39
C GLU A 182 -30.31 -18.41 -12.97
N SER A 183 -30.17 -17.58 -14.00
CA SER A 183 -28.87 -17.26 -14.58
C SER A 183 -27.96 -16.53 -13.58
N LEU A 184 -28.50 -15.60 -12.79
CA LEU A 184 -27.76 -14.85 -11.78
C LEU A 184 -27.29 -15.76 -10.63
N LEU A 185 -28.10 -16.76 -10.24
CA LEU A 185 -27.69 -17.77 -9.26
C LEU A 185 -26.55 -18.67 -9.75
N ILE A 186 -26.44 -18.89 -11.06
CA ILE A 186 -25.33 -19.64 -11.65
C ILE A 186 -24.06 -18.79 -11.65
N TYR A 187 -24.16 -17.52 -12.06
CA TYR A 187 -23.00 -16.61 -12.09
C TYR A 187 -22.52 -16.21 -10.68
N SER A 188 -23.40 -16.18 -9.68
CA SER A 188 -23.04 -15.86 -8.29
C SER A 188 -22.10 -16.87 -7.64
N ASN A 189 -22.12 -18.13 -8.10
CA ASN A 189 -21.26 -19.18 -7.57
C ASN A 189 -19.78 -18.94 -7.93
N LEU A 190 -19.49 -18.19 -9.00
CA LEU A 190 -18.10 -17.77 -9.33
C LEU A 190 -17.63 -16.60 -8.46
N ALA A 191 -18.53 -15.68 -8.10
CA ALA A 191 -18.22 -14.54 -7.23
C ALA A 191 -18.33 -14.87 -5.72
N GLY A 192 -18.83 -16.07 -5.38
CA GLY A 192 -18.94 -16.61 -4.02
C GLY A 192 -20.02 -15.95 -3.16
N GLY A 193 -21.09 -15.42 -3.76
CA GLY A 193 -21.94 -14.43 -3.10
C GLY A 193 -23.44 -14.63 -3.22
N ASN A 194 -24.00 -15.81 -2.95
CA ASN A 194 -25.45 -15.99 -2.81
C ASN A 194 -25.80 -16.57 -1.45
N ASP A 195 -26.85 -16.03 -0.83
CA ASP A 195 -27.41 -16.66 0.37
C ASP A 195 -28.87 -16.26 0.58
N PHE A 196 -29.53 -17.05 1.41
CA PHE A 196 -30.86 -16.83 1.88
C PHE A 196 -30.85 -15.96 3.15
N VAL A 197 -31.74 -14.97 3.21
CA VAL A 197 -31.93 -14.11 4.38
C VAL A 197 -33.35 -14.31 4.90
N PRO A 198 -33.50 -14.95 6.08
CA PRO A 198 -34.83 -15.14 6.67
C PRO A 198 -35.46 -13.80 7.05
N ALA A 199 -36.79 -13.77 7.16
CA ALA A 199 -37.53 -12.61 7.65
C ALA A 199 -37.00 -12.13 9.01
N GLY A 200 -36.69 -10.83 9.12
CA GLY A 200 -36.10 -10.24 10.33
C GLY A 200 -34.65 -10.66 10.63
N GLY A 201 -34.02 -11.42 9.73
CA GLY A 201 -32.66 -11.94 9.90
C GLY A 201 -31.59 -11.14 9.16
N SER A 202 -30.34 -11.56 9.34
CA SER A 202 -29.19 -11.04 8.61
C SER A 202 -28.24 -12.17 8.27
N THR A 203 -27.65 -12.13 7.07
CA THR A 203 -26.69 -13.12 6.60
C THR A 203 -25.43 -12.42 6.12
N THR A 204 -24.25 -12.97 6.44
CA THR A 204 -22.95 -12.42 6.04
C THR A 204 -22.23 -13.40 5.14
N VAL A 205 -21.85 -12.95 3.95
CA VAL A 205 -21.13 -13.75 2.97
C VAL A 205 -19.75 -13.13 2.74
N ASN A 206 -18.72 -13.97 2.80
CA ASN A 206 -17.36 -13.59 2.43
C ASN A 206 -17.24 -13.65 0.91
N ILE A 207 -16.82 -12.54 0.30
CA ILE A 207 -16.68 -12.44 -1.14
C ILE A 207 -15.20 -12.46 -1.52
N VAL A 208 -14.88 -13.21 -2.58
CA VAL A 208 -13.57 -13.13 -3.23
C VAL A 208 -13.70 -12.14 -4.37
N THR A 209 -13.18 -10.94 -4.18
CA THR A 209 -13.32 -9.88 -5.16
C THR A 209 -12.10 -9.78 -6.08
N LEU A 210 -12.37 -9.56 -7.37
CA LEU A 210 -11.38 -9.07 -8.32
C LEU A 210 -11.04 -7.62 -7.98
N PRO A 211 -9.77 -7.19 -8.09
CA PRO A 211 -9.39 -5.81 -7.81
C PRO A 211 -10.08 -4.84 -8.79
N ASP A 212 -10.60 -3.73 -8.26
CA ASP A 212 -11.21 -2.61 -9.00
C ASP A 212 -12.38 -2.99 -9.93
N ALA A 213 -13.08 -4.08 -9.62
CA ALA A 213 -14.26 -4.51 -10.34
C ALA A 213 -15.54 -3.94 -9.71
N VAL A 214 -16.52 -3.60 -10.54
CA VAL A 214 -17.85 -3.20 -10.09
C VAL A 214 -18.68 -4.46 -9.88
N TYR A 215 -19.29 -4.56 -8.70
CA TYR A 215 -20.19 -5.63 -8.31
C TYR A 215 -21.59 -5.08 -8.08
N TYR A 216 -22.58 -5.90 -8.33
CA TYR A 216 -23.98 -5.62 -8.04
C TYR A 216 -24.49 -6.60 -6.99
N ILE A 217 -25.14 -6.06 -5.96
CA ILE A 217 -26.00 -6.78 -5.04
C ILE A 217 -27.41 -6.75 -5.62
N VAL A 218 -27.92 -7.91 -5.98
CA VAL A 218 -29.28 -8.10 -6.47
C VAL A 218 -30.05 -8.84 -5.39
N VAL A 219 -31.18 -8.28 -4.95
CA VAL A 219 -32.04 -8.86 -3.91
C VAL A 219 -33.44 -9.06 -4.48
N PHE A 220 -33.98 -10.27 -4.34
CA PHE A 220 -35.30 -10.61 -4.82
C PHE A 220 -36.06 -11.47 -3.80
N SER A 221 -37.39 -11.39 -3.85
CA SER A 221 -38.33 -12.19 -3.04
C SER A 221 -39.21 -13.00 -3.97
N GLY A 222 -39.62 -14.20 -3.53
CA GLY A 222 -40.66 -14.98 -4.21
C GLY A 222 -42.05 -14.34 -4.12
N SER A 223 -42.25 -13.36 -3.23
CA SER A 223 -43.50 -12.64 -3.06
C SER A 223 -43.28 -11.17 -2.70
N GLY A 224 -43.78 -10.27 -3.56
CA GLY A 224 -43.88 -8.84 -3.29
C GLY A 224 -42.60 -8.01 -3.42
N ASN A 225 -42.70 -6.74 -3.01
CA ASN A 225 -41.58 -5.82 -2.99
C ASN A 225 -40.59 -6.16 -1.88
N VAL A 226 -39.31 -6.06 -2.22
CA VAL A 226 -38.19 -6.28 -1.33
C VAL A 226 -37.77 -4.96 -0.68
N GLN A 227 -37.38 -5.02 0.58
CA GLN A 227 -36.55 -4.01 1.23
C GLN A 227 -35.43 -4.71 1.97
N ALA A 228 -34.18 -4.36 1.70
CA ALA A 228 -33.00 -4.93 2.34
C ALA A 228 -32.01 -3.82 2.73
N HIS A 229 -31.38 -3.98 3.88
CA HIS A 229 -30.23 -3.18 4.29
C HIS A 229 -28.96 -3.98 4.01
N TYR A 230 -27.94 -3.35 3.45
CA TYR A 230 -26.65 -4.00 3.25
C TYR A 230 -25.53 -3.22 3.94
N ILE A 231 -24.54 -3.95 4.42
CA ILE A 231 -23.31 -3.44 5.03
C ILE A 231 -22.14 -4.12 4.32
N LEU A 232 -21.33 -3.32 3.63
CA LEU A 232 -20.09 -3.74 3.01
C LEU A 232 -18.97 -3.59 4.03
N GLN A 233 -18.37 -4.71 4.42
CA GLN A 233 -17.19 -4.73 5.25
C GLN A 233 -15.96 -4.78 4.33
N MET A 234 -15.27 -3.65 4.26
CA MET A 234 -13.98 -3.55 3.58
C MET A 234 -12.89 -4.29 4.38
N LYS A 235 -11.78 -4.64 3.76
CA LYS A 235 -10.59 -5.17 4.44
C LYS A 235 -9.40 -4.40 3.87
N ALA A 236 -8.44 -4.09 4.73
CA ALA A 236 -7.16 -3.56 4.25
C ALA A 236 -6.54 -4.60 3.32
N SER A 237 -5.99 -4.13 2.20
CA SER A 237 -5.29 -5.03 1.28
C SER A 237 -4.07 -5.64 1.97
N PRO A 238 -3.80 -6.96 1.84
CA PRO A 238 -2.60 -7.61 2.39
C PRO A 238 -1.30 -6.88 2.03
N SER A 239 -1.26 -6.23 0.87
CA SER A 239 -0.10 -5.47 0.41
C SER A 239 0.24 -4.22 1.23
N ILE A 240 -0.73 -3.60 1.92
CA ILE A 240 -0.44 -2.47 2.82
C ILE A 240 0.29 -2.98 4.06
N PHE A 241 -0.06 -4.18 4.52
CA PHE A 241 0.66 -4.81 5.62
C PHE A 241 2.12 -5.07 5.26
N ASP A 242 2.40 -5.55 4.05
CA ASP A 242 3.78 -5.74 3.56
C ASP A 242 4.56 -4.42 3.48
N ALA A 243 3.93 -3.37 2.93
CA ALA A 243 4.54 -2.03 2.88
C ALA A 243 4.82 -1.47 4.29
N PHE A 244 3.91 -1.72 5.24
CA PHE A 244 4.07 -1.34 6.64
C PHE A 244 5.23 -2.07 7.32
N LEU A 245 5.39 -3.37 7.06
CA LEU A 245 6.51 -4.15 7.58
C LEU A 245 7.85 -3.63 7.04
N LEU A 246 7.92 -3.31 5.74
CA LEU A 246 9.11 -2.74 5.12
C LEU A 246 9.45 -1.36 5.70
N SER A 247 8.46 -0.47 5.86
CA SER A 247 8.68 0.86 6.43
C SER A 247 9.13 0.77 7.90
N CYS A 248 8.57 -0.16 8.67
CA CYS A 248 9.04 -0.46 10.03
C CYS A 248 10.48 -0.98 10.05
N GLY A 249 10.88 -1.80 9.08
CA GLY A 249 12.25 -2.29 8.93
C GLY A 249 13.28 -1.18 8.68
N MET A 250 12.89 -0.05 8.07
CA MET A 250 13.79 1.08 7.84
C MET A 250 14.08 1.91 9.10
N ILE A 251 13.18 1.90 10.08
CA ILE A 251 13.32 2.65 11.34
C ILE A 251 14.58 2.26 12.12
N PRO A 252 14.84 0.97 12.45
CA PRO A 252 16.05 0.60 13.20
C PRO A 252 17.34 0.87 12.42
N VAL A 253 17.34 0.67 11.09
CA VAL A 253 18.51 0.91 10.22
C VAL A 253 18.87 2.40 10.20
N SER A 254 17.89 3.27 9.99
CA SER A 254 18.07 4.71 9.97
C SER A 254 18.42 5.28 11.34
N ALA A 255 17.82 4.74 12.42
CA ALA A 255 18.15 5.10 13.80
C ALA A 255 19.59 4.71 14.16
N TYR A 256 20.02 3.49 13.80
CA TYR A 256 21.39 3.04 14.00
C TYR A 256 22.39 3.98 13.32
N LEU A 257 22.17 4.31 12.05
CA LEU A 257 23.00 5.26 11.32
C LEU A 257 23.06 6.63 12.01
N ALA A 258 21.92 7.16 12.45
CA ALA A 258 21.86 8.46 13.12
C ALA A 258 22.65 8.45 14.44
N VAL A 259 22.52 7.40 15.24
CA VAL A 259 23.23 7.24 16.53
C VAL A 259 24.73 7.13 16.32
N VAL A 260 25.19 6.22 15.44
CA VAL A 260 26.63 6.04 15.17
C VAL A 260 27.22 7.32 14.59
N SER A 261 26.48 7.99 13.71
CA SER A 261 26.93 9.24 13.12
C SER A 261 27.02 10.37 14.15
N LYS A 262 26.07 10.45 15.10
CA LYS A 262 26.10 11.41 16.21
C LYS A 262 27.29 11.14 17.15
N ALA A 263 27.53 9.88 17.52
CA ALA A 263 28.64 9.47 18.39
C ALA A 263 30.01 9.84 17.78
N ASN A 264 30.19 9.57 16.48
CA ASN A 264 31.41 9.95 15.76
C ASN A 264 31.59 11.47 15.71
N MET A 265 30.52 12.25 15.55
CA MET A 265 30.63 13.71 15.59
C MET A 265 30.99 14.25 16.97
N SER A 266 30.44 13.70 18.06
CA SER A 266 30.79 14.14 19.41
C SER A 266 32.25 13.85 19.74
N PHE A 267 32.74 12.67 19.35
CA PHE A 267 34.16 12.30 19.51
C PHE A 267 35.09 13.23 18.72
N LEU A 268 34.75 13.50 17.45
CA LEU A 268 35.56 14.38 16.61
C LEU A 268 35.53 15.83 17.10
N ARG A 269 34.42 16.28 17.69
CA ARG A 269 34.29 17.64 18.26
C ARG A 269 35.12 17.81 19.52
N SER A 270 35.14 16.83 20.43
CA SER A 270 35.94 16.90 21.66
C SER A 270 37.44 16.96 21.36
N GLU A 271 37.91 16.25 20.33
CA GLU A 271 39.33 16.27 19.95
C GLU A 271 39.78 17.55 19.23
N THR A 272 38.85 18.36 18.69
CA THR A 272 39.17 19.61 17.97
C THR A 272 39.05 20.87 18.83
N ILE A 273 38.34 20.83 19.96
CA ILE A 273 38.14 22.00 20.85
C ILE A 273 39.20 22.04 21.97
N PHE A 274 39.88 20.92 22.24
CA PHE A 274 40.93 20.81 23.26
C PHE A 274 42.37 20.81 22.71
N LYS A 275 42.58 21.33 21.48
CA LYS A 275 43.91 21.56 20.92
C LYS A 275 43.98 22.88 20.19
#